data_AF-A0AAP8U6K9-F1
#
_entry.id   AF-A0AAP8U6K9-F1
#
_cell.length_a   1.000
_cell.length_b   1.000
_cell.length_c   1.000
_cell.angle_alpha   90.00
_cell.angle_beta   90.00
_cell.angle_gamma   90.00
#
_symmetry.space_group_name_H-M   'P 1'
#
loop_
_entity.id
_entity.type
_entity.pdbx_description
1 polymer ?
#
loop_
_entity_poly.entity_id
_entity_poly.type
_entity_poly.pdbx_seq_one_letter_code
_entity_poly.pdbx_strand_id
1 'polypeptide(L)'
;MNIQAIERMEGLVQKARDIVETIERLKKRINKVTGLSFKNVVIYFDRGSFSISDWNSKQCPNDYNAEVEAYLINAFIDITKAEIERLERELAELWIWG
;
A
#
# COMPACT_ATOMS: atom_id res chain seq x y z
N MET A 1 18.01 -13.85 32.30
CA MET A 1 17.35 -13.88 30.98
C MET A 1 18.28 -14.61 30.02
N ASN A 2 17.82 -15.67 29.35
CA ASN A 2 18.65 -16.52 28.48
C ASN A 2 18.97 -15.78 27.16
N ILE A 3 20.19 -15.88 26.65
CA ILE A 3 20.64 -15.27 25.36
C ILE A 3 19.67 -15.64 24.22
N GLN A 4 19.22 -16.90 24.17
CA GLN A 4 18.27 -17.36 23.14
C GLN A 4 16.89 -16.67 23.23
N ALA A 5 16.47 -16.25 24.43
CA ALA A 5 15.22 -15.52 24.60
C ALA A 5 15.37 -14.06 24.13
N ILE A 6 16.56 -13.47 24.30
CA ILE A 6 16.88 -12.12 23.82
C ILE A 6 16.92 -12.13 22.28
N GLU A 7 17.62 -13.07 21.66
CA GLU A 7 17.70 -13.20 20.20
C GLU A 7 16.30 -13.41 19.57
N ARG A 8 15.45 -14.22 20.21
CA ARG A 8 14.07 -14.42 19.77
C ARG A 8 13.24 -13.13 19.85
N MET A 9 13.36 -12.37 20.95
CA MET A 9 12.68 -11.09 21.10
C MET A 9 13.18 -10.06 20.09
N GLU A 10 14.49 -9.99 19.83
CA GLU A 10 15.07 -9.11 18.82
C GLU A 10 14.55 -9.44 17.41
N GLY A 11 14.44 -10.73 17.06
CA GLY A 11 13.86 -11.16 15.80
C GLY A 11 12.38 -10.76 15.63
N LEU A 12 11.58 -10.90 16.70
CA LEU A 12 10.18 -10.47 16.70
C LEU A 12 10.05 -8.94 16.55
N VAL A 13 10.91 -8.18 17.24
CA VAL A 13 10.94 -6.71 17.14
C VAL A 13 11.33 -6.27 15.72
N GLN A 14 12.31 -6.93 15.09
CA GLN A 14 12.70 -6.60 13.73
C GLN A 14 11.57 -6.90 12.74
N LYS A 15 10.93 -8.06 12.85
CA LYS A 15 9.78 -8.41 12.00
C LYS A 15 8.62 -7.43 12.16
N ALA A 16 8.32 -7.01 13.39
CA ALA A 16 7.32 -5.99 13.66
C ALA A 16 7.65 -4.64 13.00
N ARG A 17 8.92 -4.22 13.03
CA ARG A 17 9.38 -2.99 12.36
C ARG A 17 9.21 -3.06 10.85
N ASP A 18 9.58 -4.17 10.23
CA ASP A 18 9.47 -4.35 8.77
C ASP A 18 8.01 -4.30 8.30
N ILE A 19 7.09 -4.90 9.08
CA ILE A 19 5.65 -4.83 8.83
C ILE A 19 5.15 -3.38 8.92
N VAL A 20 5.51 -2.65 9.98
CA VAL A 20 5.11 -1.25 10.16
C VAL A 20 5.63 -0.37 9.03
N GLU A 21 6.89 -0.54 8.61
CA GLU A 21 7.47 0.21 7.49
C GLU A 21 6.71 -0.06 6.18
N THR A 22 6.32 -1.32 5.97
CA THR A 22 5.54 -1.73 4.79
C THR A 22 4.15 -1.10 4.80
N ILE A 23 3.45 -1.12 5.94
CA ILE A 23 2.15 -0.45 6.12
C ILE A 23 2.26 1.05 5.79
N GLU A 24 3.27 1.73 6.33
CA GLU A 24 3.48 3.16 6.07
C GLU A 24 3.76 3.44 4.59
N ARG A 25 4.49 2.56 3.91
CA ARG A 25 4.73 2.65 2.47
C ARG A 25 3.45 2.48 1.65
N LEU A 26 2.58 1.56 2.04
CA LEU A 26 1.27 1.33 1.40
C LEU A 26 0.32 2.51 1.62
N LYS A 27 0.26 3.06 2.85
CA LYS A 27 -0.50 4.29 3.14
C LYS A 27 -0.04 5.47 2.29
N LYS A 28 1.29 5.65 2.14
CA LYS A 28 1.85 6.68 1.24
C LYS A 28 1.44 6.46 -0.21
N ARG A 29 1.32 5.21 -0.68
CA ARG A 29 0.85 4.90 -2.04
C ARG A 29 -0.63 5.25 -2.23
N ILE A 30 -1.49 4.95 -1.26
CA ILE A 30 -2.91 5.37 -1.29
C ILE A 30 -3.00 6.89 -1.34
N ASN A 31 -2.29 7.60 -0.46
CA ASN A 31 -2.32 9.07 -0.43
C ASN A 31 -1.84 9.72 -1.73
N LYS A 32 -1.00 9.03 -2.50
CA LYS A 32 -0.60 9.54 -3.82
C LYS A 32 -1.74 9.56 -4.83
N VAL A 33 -2.72 8.66 -4.71
CA VAL A 33 -3.85 8.51 -5.66
C VAL A 33 -5.16 9.12 -5.16
N THR A 34 -5.30 9.37 -3.86
CA THR A 34 -6.52 9.96 -3.25
C THR A 34 -6.47 11.49 -3.05
N GLY A 35 -5.37 12.16 -3.43
CA GLY A 35 -5.16 13.59 -3.19
C GLY A 35 -6.06 14.53 -4.01
N LEU A 36 -6.03 15.82 -3.67
CA LEU A 36 -6.82 16.91 -4.28
C LEU A 36 -6.47 17.23 -5.76
N SER A 37 -5.55 16.50 -6.37
CA SER A 37 -5.23 16.64 -7.79
C SER A 37 -5.66 15.39 -8.54
N PHE A 38 -6.34 15.59 -9.69
CA PHE A 38 -6.65 14.53 -10.63
C PHE A 38 -5.35 13.84 -11.05
N LYS A 39 -5.25 12.55 -10.77
CA LYS A 39 -4.08 11.73 -11.09
C LYS A 39 -4.57 10.46 -11.76
N ASN A 40 -3.94 10.14 -12.88
CA ASN A 40 -4.18 8.91 -13.60
C ASN A 40 -3.14 7.86 -13.14
N VAL A 41 -3.60 6.62 -12.93
CA VAL A 41 -2.73 5.46 -12.69
C VAL A 41 -2.44 4.80 -14.03
N VAL A 42 -1.18 4.86 -14.47
CA VAL A 42 -0.71 4.15 -15.65
C VAL A 42 -0.14 2.81 -15.23
N ILE A 43 -0.81 1.74 -15.66
CA ILE A 43 -0.37 0.37 -15.42
C ILE A 43 0.49 -0.07 -16.61
N TYR A 44 1.81 -0.20 -16.42
CA TYR A 44 2.67 -0.79 -17.44
C TYR A 44 2.71 -2.30 -17.26
N PHE A 45 1.86 -3.00 -18.02
CA PHE A 45 1.76 -4.46 -18.04
C PHE A 45 3.10 -5.16 -18.32
N ASP A 46 3.99 -4.53 -19.09
CA ASP A 46 5.24 -5.13 -19.55
C ASP A 46 6.37 -5.12 -18.51
N ARG A 47 6.17 -4.47 -17.35
CA ARG A 47 7.25 -4.27 -16.34
C ARG A 47 6.86 -4.61 -14.90
N GLY A 48 5.66 -5.13 -14.66
CA GLY A 48 5.19 -5.41 -13.29
C GLY A 48 5.22 -4.18 -12.37
N SER A 49 5.18 -2.98 -12.94
CA SER A 49 5.26 -1.71 -12.21
C SER A 49 4.16 -0.76 -12.65
N PHE A 50 3.69 0.07 -11.71
CA PHE A 50 2.72 1.14 -11.99
C PHE A 50 3.44 2.48 -11.88
N SER A 51 3.16 3.41 -12.79
CA SER A 51 3.51 4.81 -12.64
C SER A 51 2.24 5.63 -12.45
N ILE A 52 2.35 6.74 -11.75
CA ILE A 52 1.28 7.73 -11.70
C ILE A 52 1.67 8.75 -12.77
N SER A 53 0.80 8.99 -13.76
CA SER A 53 1.08 10.02 -14.75
C SER A 53 0.72 11.40 -14.21
N ASP A 54 1.58 12.38 -14.50
CA ASP A 54 1.29 13.80 -14.25
C ASP A 54 0.33 14.31 -15.33
N TRP A 55 -0.94 13.92 -15.24
CA TRP A 55 -1.97 14.60 -16.02
C TRP A 55 -2.17 16.01 -15.47
N ASN A 56 -1.92 17.00 -16.32
CA ASN A 56 -2.17 18.42 -16.07
C ASN A 56 -3.63 18.63 -15.68
N SER A 57 -3.90 18.78 -14.37
CA SER A 57 -4.90 19.61 -13.65
C SER A 57 -6.29 19.93 -14.23
N LYS A 58 -6.68 19.41 -15.39
CA LYS A 58 -7.93 19.72 -16.08
C LYS A 58 -8.87 18.54 -15.91
N GLN A 59 -10.12 18.84 -15.56
CA GLN A 59 -11.22 17.88 -15.63
C GLN A 59 -11.18 17.22 -17.01
N CYS A 60 -11.00 15.91 -17.05
CA CYS A 60 -11.26 15.14 -18.25
C CYS A 60 -12.76 15.17 -18.54
N PRO A 61 -13.19 15.21 -19.80
CA PRO A 61 -14.55 14.83 -20.16
C PRO A 61 -14.86 13.47 -19.51
N ASN A 62 -16.07 13.29 -18.98
CA ASN A 62 -16.50 11.98 -18.49
C ASN A 62 -16.70 11.06 -19.69
N ASP A 63 -15.61 10.43 -20.13
CA ASP A 63 -15.57 9.47 -21.22
C ASP A 63 -15.25 8.07 -20.67
N TYR A 64 -15.34 7.06 -21.53
CA TYR A 64 -15.08 5.66 -21.19
C TYR A 64 -13.70 5.46 -20.54
N ASN A 65 -12.69 6.22 -20.96
CA ASN A 65 -11.34 6.09 -20.40
C ASN A 65 -11.28 6.64 -18.97
N ALA A 66 -11.95 7.76 -18.70
CA ALA A 66 -12.05 8.33 -17.36
C ALA A 66 -12.75 7.38 -16.38
N GLU A 67 -13.82 6.70 -16.81
CA GLU A 67 -14.49 5.68 -15.98
C GLU A 67 -13.58 4.48 -15.70
N VAL A 68 -12.90 3.94 -16.71
CA VAL A 68 -11.96 2.82 -16.55
C VAL A 68 -10.82 3.20 -15.61
N GLU A 69 -10.26 4.41 -15.74
CA GLU A 69 -9.21 4.91 -14.85
C GLU A 69 -9.69 5.01 -13.40
N ALA A 70 -10.91 5.51 -13.18
CA ALA A 70 -11.51 5.57 -11.85
C ALA A 70 -11.70 4.16 -11.24
N TYR A 71 -12.17 3.18 -12.04
CA TYR A 71 -12.27 1.79 -11.60
C TYR A 71 -10.91 1.20 -11.23
N LEU A 72 -9.86 1.47 -12.01
CA LEU A 72 -8.50 0.99 -11.74
C LEU A 72 -7.92 1.60 -10.46
N ILE A 73 -8.13 2.91 -10.25
CA ILE A 73 -7.71 3.60 -9.03
C ILE A 73 -8.42 3.02 -7.81
N ASN A 74 -9.75 2.81 -7.89
CA ASN A 74 -10.53 2.23 -6.81
C ASN A 74 -10.07 0.80 -6.50
N ALA A 75 -9.89 -0.04 -7.52
CA ALA A 75 -9.36 -1.40 -7.34
C ALA A 75 -7.97 -1.41 -6.69
N PHE A 76 -7.08 -0.50 -7.11
CA PHE A 76 -5.77 -0.33 -6.48
C PHE A 76 -5.88 0.06 -5.00
N ILE A 77 -6.75 1.00 -4.66
CA ILE A 77 -7.00 1.42 -3.28
C ILE A 77 -7.52 0.23 -2.45
N ASP A 78 -8.49 -0.52 -2.96
CA ASP A 78 -9.12 -1.63 -2.25
C ASP A 78 -8.14 -2.78 -1.99
N ILE A 79 -7.36 -3.17 -3.00
CA ILE A 79 -6.30 -4.19 -2.84
C ILE A 79 -5.25 -3.70 -1.82
N THR A 80 -4.86 -2.43 -1.89
CA THR A 80 -3.86 -1.88 -0.97
C THR A 80 -4.37 -1.83 0.47
N LYS A 81 -5.66 -1.50 0.68
CA LYS A 81 -6.30 -1.55 2.00
C LYS A 81 -6.36 -2.97 2.54
N ALA A 82 -6.78 -3.94 1.72
CA ALA A 82 -6.84 -5.34 2.12
C ALA A 82 -5.46 -5.88 2.54
N GLU A 83 -4.38 -5.46 1.87
CA GLU A 83 -3.03 -5.83 2.25
C GLU A 83 -2.58 -5.16 3.57
N ILE A 84 -2.96 -3.90 3.80
CA ILE A 84 -2.74 -3.24 5.10
C ILE A 84 -3.45 -4.02 6.22
N GLU A 85 -4.71 -4.38 6.04
CA GLU A 85 -5.48 -5.16 7.04
C GLU A 85 -4.88 -6.55 7.28
N ARG A 86 -4.31 -7.19 6.25
CA ARG A 86 -3.58 -8.45 6.40
C ARG A 86 -2.33 -8.25 7.27
N LEU A 87 -1.55 -7.20 7.01
CA LEU A 87 -0.33 -6.87 7.75
C LEU A 87 -0.61 -6.44 9.19
N GLU A 88 -1.70 -5.72 9.44
CA GLU A 88 -2.15 -5.35 10.79
C GLU A 88 -2.55 -6.59 11.61
N ARG A 89 -3.21 -7.57 10.99
CA ARG A 89 -3.48 -8.88 11.61
C ARG A 89 -2.20 -9.65 11.91
N GLU A 90 -1.27 -9.71 10.96
CA GLU A 90 0.03 -10.37 11.16
C GLU A 90 0.82 -9.71 12.31
N LEU A 91 0.78 -8.38 12.41
CA LEU A 91 1.39 -7.65 13.52
C LEU A 91 0.73 -8.00 14.86
N ALA A 92 -0.61 -8.04 14.92
CA ALA A 92 -1.34 -8.41 16.13
C ALA A 92 -1.03 -9.83 16.59
N GLU A 93 -0.88 -10.78 15.66
CA GLU A 93 -0.47 -12.15 15.96
C GLU A 93 0.95 -12.21 16.55
N LEU A 94 1.90 -11.40 16.06
CA LEU A 94 3.24 -11.33 16.64
C LEU A 94 3.26 -10.89 18.10
N TRP A 95 2.31 -10.05 18.52
CA TRP A 95 2.15 -9.62 19.92
C TRP A 95 1.47 -10.66 20.81
N ILE A 96 0.65 -11.55 20.25
CA ILE A 96 -0.07 -12.60 20.99
C ILE A 96 0.82 -13.84 21.23
N TRP A 97 1.69 -14.16 20.27
CA TRP A 97 2.54 -15.37 20.28
C TRP A 97 4.02 -15.09 20.64
N GLY A 98 4.35 -13.84 20.94
CA GLY A 98 5.69 -13.35 21.28
C GLY A 98 6.09 -13.55 22.74
#